data_AF-A0A0V0QRP0-F1
#
_entry.id   AF-A0A0V0QRP0-F1
#
_cell.length_a   1.000
_cell.length_b   1.000
_cell.length_c   1.000
_cell.angle_alpha   90.00
_cell.angle_beta   90.00
_cell.angle_gamma   90.00
#
_symmetry.space_group_name_H-M   'P 1'
#
loop_
_entity.id
_entity.type
_entity.pdbx_description
1 polymer ?
#
loop_
_entity_poly.entity_id
_entity_poly.type
_entity_poly.pdbx_seq_one_letter_code
_entity_poly.pdbx_strand_id
1 'polypeptide(L)'
;MLKLQNLKFLLKNNQKLVQNNLFKSQQQQLIKFSFCSREDEIKRRENLIADKIKQELNATFVDVKDTSVRGSACGTMYKLVIVSPEFEGKSKVQQHQMVTGCLKEELSEVHGFNLKTVKPSSQEQEQQ
;
A
#
# COMPACT_ATOMS: atom_id res chain seq x y z
N MET A 1 -18.82 51.85 -35.34
CA MET A 1 -17.63 51.63 -34.50
C MET A 1 -17.95 50.95 -33.15
N LEU A 2 -18.96 50.06 -33.06
CA LEU A 2 -19.37 49.38 -31.81
C LEU A 2 -19.49 47.84 -31.94
N LYS A 3 -19.21 47.26 -33.11
CA LYS A 3 -19.25 45.79 -33.30
C LYS A 3 -17.98 45.06 -32.83
N LEU A 4 -16.89 45.78 -32.58
CA LEU A 4 -15.58 45.20 -32.24
C LEU A 4 -15.27 45.20 -30.73
N GLN A 5 -15.97 45.99 -29.91
CA GLN A 5 -15.77 46.01 -28.46
C GLN A 5 -16.53 44.87 -27.74
N ASN A 6 -17.71 44.47 -28.26
CA ASN A 6 -18.47 43.34 -27.71
C ASN A 6 -17.78 41.98 -27.96
N LEU A 7 -17.04 41.82 -29.05
CA LEU A 7 -16.32 40.58 -29.34
C LEU A 7 -15.11 40.36 -28.41
N LYS A 8 -14.39 41.43 -28.03
CA LYS A 8 -13.29 41.34 -27.05
C LYS A 8 -13.79 41.01 -25.65
N PHE A 9 -15.02 41.40 -25.30
CA PHE A 9 -15.64 41.08 -24.01
C PHE A 9 -16.07 39.60 -23.93
N LEU A 10 -16.63 39.05 -25.01
CA LEU A 10 -17.06 37.65 -25.10
C LEU A 10 -15.90 36.65 -25.11
N LEU A 11 -14.73 37.03 -25.63
CA LEU A 11 -13.52 36.20 -25.56
C LEU A 11 -12.89 36.19 -24.15
N LYS A 12 -12.95 37.31 -23.41
CA LYS A 12 -12.45 37.39 -22.03
C LYS A 12 -13.26 36.58 -21.04
N ASN A 13 -14.58 36.50 -21.21
CA ASN A 13 -15.46 35.73 -20.32
C ASN A 13 -15.32 34.21 -20.52
N ASN A 14 -15.01 33.75 -21.74
CA ASN A 14 -14.70 32.35 -22.01
C ASN A 14 -13.35 31.91 -21.44
N GLN A 15 -12.34 32.79 -21.39
CA GLN A 15 -11.07 32.50 -20.69
C GLN A 15 -11.26 32.31 -19.18
N LYS A 16 -12.14 33.10 -18.53
CA LYS A 16 -12.48 32.91 -17.11
C LYS A 16 -13.25 31.61 -16.84
N LEU A 17 -14.11 31.18 -17.76
CA LEU A 17 -14.89 29.94 -17.59
C LEU A 17 -14.02 28.68 -17.72
N VAL A 18 -13.00 28.68 -18.57
CA VAL A 18 -12.04 27.55 -18.68
C VAL A 18 -11.15 27.46 -17.43
N GLN A 19 -10.67 28.59 -16.89
CA GLN A 19 -9.85 28.56 -15.68
C GLN A 19 -10.62 28.16 -14.41
N ASN A 20 -11.91 28.54 -14.32
CA ASN A 20 -12.75 28.12 -13.19
C ASN A 20 -13.13 26.64 -13.23
N ASN A 21 -13.23 26.03 -14.43
CA ASN A 21 -13.50 24.60 -14.56
C ASN A 21 -12.27 23.72 -14.27
N LEU A 22 -11.04 24.23 -14.52
CA LEU A 22 -9.81 23.54 -14.15
C LEU A 22 -9.59 23.55 -12.62
N PHE A 23 -9.89 24.66 -11.94
CA PHE A 23 -9.78 24.76 -10.48
C PHE A 23 -10.85 23.97 -9.73
N LYS A 24 -12.08 23.85 -10.29
CA LYS A 24 -13.15 23.02 -9.71
C LYS A 24 -12.90 21.52 -9.86
N SER A 25 -12.19 21.10 -10.90
CA SER A 25 -11.73 19.71 -11.05
C SER A 25 -10.65 19.34 -10.02
N GLN A 26 -9.71 20.27 -9.73
CA GLN A 26 -8.71 20.04 -8.69
C GLN A 26 -9.30 20.13 -7.27
N GLN A 27 -10.29 21.00 -7.04
CA GLN A 27 -11.01 21.03 -5.76
C GLN A 27 -11.97 19.86 -5.56
N GLN A 28 -12.49 19.22 -6.63
CA GLN A 28 -13.22 17.95 -6.51
C GLN A 28 -12.30 16.75 -6.26
N GLN A 29 -11.01 16.82 -6.61
CA GLN A 29 -10.02 15.84 -6.15
C GLN A 29 -9.69 16.01 -4.65
N LEU A 30 -9.71 17.23 -4.12
CA LEU A 30 -9.37 17.53 -2.72
C LEU A 30 -10.44 17.14 -1.68
N ILE A 31 -11.70 16.95 -2.07
CA ILE A 31 -12.75 16.51 -1.13
C ILE A 31 -12.82 14.97 -1.07
N LYS A 32 -12.45 14.28 -2.16
CA LYS A 32 -12.20 12.82 -2.16
C LYS A 32 -10.93 12.45 -1.39
N PHE A 33 -10.06 13.43 -1.15
CA PHE A 33 -8.84 13.35 -0.35
C PHE A 33 -9.11 13.36 1.18
N SER A 34 -10.32 13.74 1.61
CA SER A 34 -10.61 14.01 3.04
C SER A 34 -11.08 12.81 3.87
N PHE A 35 -11.35 11.67 3.24
CA PHE A 35 -11.67 10.44 3.94
C PHE A 35 -10.89 9.29 3.33
N CYS A 36 -9.56 9.36 3.49
CA CYS A 36 -8.78 8.15 3.41
C CYS A 36 -9.23 7.29 4.60
N SER A 37 -10.10 6.31 4.33
CA SER A 37 -10.55 5.37 5.34
C SER A 37 -9.33 4.67 5.91
N ARG A 38 -9.30 4.44 7.22
CA ARG A 38 -8.16 3.79 7.89
C ARG A 38 -7.85 2.44 7.26
N GLU A 39 -8.88 1.76 6.76
CA GLU A 39 -8.77 0.50 6.01
C GLU A 39 -7.95 0.64 4.72
N ASP A 40 -8.01 1.78 4.03
CA ASP A 40 -7.24 2.02 2.80
C ASP A 40 -5.76 2.28 3.12
N GLU A 41 -5.46 2.95 4.23
CA GLU A 41 -4.07 3.11 4.69
C GLU A 41 -3.43 1.79 5.09
N ILE A 42 -4.18 0.96 5.81
CA ILE A 42 -3.79 -0.41 6.18
C ILE A 42 -3.46 -1.20 4.91
N LYS A 43 -4.39 -1.24 3.95
CA LYS A 43 -4.18 -1.94 2.67
C LYS A 43 -2.98 -1.43 1.89
N ARG A 44 -2.75 -0.11 1.86
CA ARG A 44 -1.57 0.45 1.21
C ARG A 44 -0.29 -0.06 1.86
N ARG A 45 -0.20 -0.07 3.20
CA ARG A 45 0.99 -0.57 3.92
C ARG A 45 1.18 -2.07 3.69
N GLU A 46 0.10 -2.85 3.76
CA GLU A 46 0.14 -4.30 3.46
C GLU A 46 0.71 -4.57 2.06
N ASN A 47 0.23 -3.84 1.05
CA ASN A 47 0.71 -3.99 -0.33
C ASN A 47 2.18 -3.58 -0.48
N LEU A 48 2.61 -2.49 0.15
CA LEU A 48 4.02 -2.05 0.12
C LEU A 48 4.95 -3.13 0.69
N ILE A 49 4.59 -3.71 1.84
CA ILE A 49 5.35 -4.79 2.47
C ILE A 49 5.34 -6.02 1.55
N ALA A 50 4.19 -6.37 0.98
CA ALA A 50 4.05 -7.51 0.09
C ALA A 50 4.93 -7.38 -1.17
N ASP A 51 4.98 -6.20 -1.78
CA ASP A 51 5.76 -5.94 -2.98
C ASP A 51 7.26 -6.00 -2.70
N LYS A 52 7.71 -5.43 -1.56
CA LYS A 52 9.12 -5.52 -1.12
C LYS A 52 9.56 -6.97 -0.92
N ILE A 53 8.73 -7.79 -0.28
CA ILE A 53 8.99 -9.22 -0.09
C ILE A 53 9.06 -9.96 -1.43
N LYS A 54 8.14 -9.67 -2.35
CA LYS A 54 8.12 -10.30 -3.68
C LYS A 54 9.39 -9.99 -4.46
N GLN A 55 9.87 -8.75 -4.41
CA GLN A 55 11.07 -8.33 -5.12
C GLN A 55 12.35 -8.96 -4.54
N GLU A 56 12.49 -8.98 -3.21
CA GLU A 56 13.71 -9.47 -2.55
C GLU A 56 13.80 -11.02 -2.51
N LEU A 57 12.66 -11.69 -2.31
CA LEU A 57 12.62 -13.14 -2.05
C LEU A 57 12.00 -13.95 -3.20
N ASN A 58 11.71 -13.34 -4.35
CA ASN A 58 11.05 -13.96 -5.50
C ASN A 58 9.83 -14.81 -5.08
N ALA A 59 9.05 -14.29 -4.14
CA ALA A 59 7.98 -15.05 -3.51
C ALA A 59 6.81 -15.27 -4.48
N THR A 60 6.38 -16.53 -4.61
CA THR A 60 5.24 -16.92 -5.44
C THR A 60 3.92 -16.41 -4.85
N PHE A 61 3.80 -16.45 -3.52
CA PHE A 61 2.62 -16.00 -2.81
C PHE A 61 3.00 -15.27 -1.53
N VAL A 62 2.36 -14.12 -1.29
CA VAL A 62 2.57 -13.30 -0.10
C VAL A 62 1.21 -12.81 0.38
N ASP A 63 0.87 -13.14 1.62
CA ASP A 63 -0.30 -12.61 2.33
C ASP A 63 0.19 -11.80 3.53
N VAL A 64 -0.16 -10.51 3.55
CA VAL A 64 0.15 -9.58 4.62
C VAL A 64 -1.17 -9.10 5.20
N LYS A 65 -1.37 -9.30 6.50
CA LYS A 65 -2.56 -8.85 7.21
C LYS A 65 -2.19 -8.05 8.45
N ASP A 66 -2.72 -6.85 8.54
CA ASP A 66 -2.68 -6.04 9.75
C ASP A 66 -3.66 -6.61 10.78
N THR A 67 -3.13 -7.06 11.91
CA THR A 67 -3.90 -7.56 13.05
C THR A 67 -3.85 -6.58 14.22
N SER A 68 -3.55 -5.31 13.96
CA SER A 68 -3.56 -4.27 14.98
C SER A 68 -4.96 -4.15 15.60
N VAL A 69 -5.02 -4.45 16.90
CA VAL A 69 -6.26 -4.37 17.68
C VAL A 69 -6.49 -2.92 18.10
N ARG A 70 -7.66 -2.38 17.75
CA ARG A 70 -8.06 -1.02 18.08
C ARG A 70 -8.11 -0.87 19.62
N GLY A 71 -7.28 0.03 20.16
CA GLY A 71 -7.23 0.34 21.60
C GLY A 71 -6.10 -0.35 22.38
N SER A 72 -5.26 -1.16 21.72
CA SER A 72 -4.06 -1.69 22.35
C SER A 72 -2.99 -0.60 22.40
N ALA A 73 -2.49 -0.27 23.60
CA ALA A 73 -1.36 0.65 23.81
C ALA A 73 -0.01 0.10 23.29
N CYS A 74 -0.04 -1.00 22.53
CA CYS A 74 1.08 -1.85 22.17
C CYS A 74 1.46 -1.79 20.68
N GLY A 75 0.95 -0.82 19.90
CA GLY A 75 1.41 -0.57 18.52
C GLY A 75 0.87 -1.50 17.44
N THR A 76 1.42 -1.36 16.23
CA THR A 76 1.00 -2.08 15.01
C THR A 76 1.52 -3.52 15.03
N MET A 77 0.68 -4.47 14.60
CA MET A 77 1.03 -5.89 14.51
C MET A 77 0.64 -6.46 13.15
N TYR A 78 1.57 -7.20 12.53
CA TYR A 78 1.35 -7.83 11.23
C TYR A 78 1.38 -9.35 11.32
N LYS A 79 0.60 -10.00 10.46
CA LYS A 79 0.69 -11.44 10.17
C LYS A 79 1.09 -11.61 8.71
N LEU A 80 2.19 -12.32 8.50
CA LEU A 80 2.84 -12.53 7.22
C LEU A 80 2.84 -14.01 6.90
N VAL A 81 2.32 -14.39 5.73
CA VAL A 81 2.45 -15.74 5.18
C VAL A 81 3.14 -15.63 3.84
N ILE A 82 4.31 -16.24 3.71
CA ILE A 82 5.16 -16.13 2.54
C ILE A 82 5.45 -17.53 2.01
N VAL A 83 5.16 -17.73 0.73
CA VAL A 83 5.54 -18.93 -0.03
C VAL A 83 6.60 -18.51 -1.03
N SER A 84 7.80 -19.07 -0.88
CA SER A 84 8.91 -18.82 -1.81
C SER A 84 9.75 -20.08 -2.01
N PRO A 85 10.23 -20.34 -3.25
CA PRO A 85 11.21 -21.40 -3.51
C PRO A 85 12.56 -21.12 -2.83
N GLU A 86 12.88 -19.86 -2.51
CA GLU A 86 14.11 -19.48 -1.82
C GLU A 86 14.24 -20.08 -0.40
N PHE A 87 13.16 -20.61 0.14
CA PHE A 87 13.16 -21.26 1.46
C PHE A 87 13.54 -22.75 1.40
N GLU A 88 13.65 -23.33 0.21
CA GLU A 88 14.06 -24.72 0.05
C GLU A 88 15.53 -24.90 0.45
N GLY A 89 15.82 -25.96 1.20
CA GLY A 89 17.15 -26.23 1.75
C GLY A 89 17.58 -25.36 2.94
N LYS A 90 16.80 -24.34 3.33
CA LYS A 90 17.11 -23.47 4.48
C LYS A 90 16.38 -23.90 5.75
N SER A 91 17.01 -23.71 6.91
CA SER A 91 16.36 -23.97 8.20
C SER A 91 15.28 -22.93 8.51
N LYS A 92 14.30 -23.26 9.38
CA LYS A 92 13.26 -22.30 9.78
C LYS A 92 13.86 -20.99 10.31
N VAL A 93 14.90 -21.05 11.14
CA VAL A 93 15.56 -19.86 11.68
C VAL A 93 16.17 -19.00 10.55
N GLN A 94 16.85 -19.62 9.58
CA GLN A 94 17.43 -18.90 8.44
C GLN A 94 16.36 -18.24 7.57
N GLN A 95 15.24 -18.93 7.33
CA GLN A 95 14.11 -18.36 6.58
C GLN A 95 13.58 -17.09 7.28
N HIS A 96 13.38 -17.16 8.60
CA HIS A 96 12.93 -16.00 9.38
C HIS A 96 13.97 -14.86 9.38
N GLN A 97 15.27 -15.19 9.49
CA GLN A 97 16.35 -14.20 9.42
C GLN A 97 16.40 -13.50 8.06
N MET A 98 16.22 -14.23 6.96
CA MET A 98 16.15 -13.65 5.62
C MET A 98 15.01 -12.65 5.50
N VAL A 99 13.79 -13.04 5.88
CA VAL A 99 12.63 -12.15 5.82
C VAL A 99 12.80 -10.94 6.74
N THR A 100 13.31 -11.14 7.95
CA THR A 100 13.59 -10.04 8.90
C THR A 100 14.65 -9.09 8.34
N GLY A 101 15.64 -9.60 7.60
CA GLY A 101 16.66 -8.79 6.92
C GLY A 101 16.04 -7.87 5.86
N CYS A 102 15.19 -8.41 4.99
CA CYS A 102 14.51 -7.63 3.94
C CYS A 102 13.54 -6.58 4.52
N LEU A 103 12.89 -6.90 5.64
CA LEU A 103 11.87 -6.05 6.27
C LEU A 103 12.39 -5.17 7.41
N LYS A 104 13.71 -5.15 7.67
CA LYS A 104 14.28 -4.47 8.84
C LYS A 104 13.89 -3.00 8.94
N GLU A 105 13.84 -2.30 7.80
CA GLU A 105 13.45 -0.89 7.72
C GLU A 105 11.96 -0.71 8.06
N GLU A 106 11.09 -1.50 7.44
CA GLU A 106 9.63 -1.42 7.61
C GLU A 106 9.19 -1.87 9.02
N LEU A 107 9.91 -2.82 9.62
CA LEU A 107 9.62 -3.40 10.92
C LEU A 107 10.11 -2.54 12.09
N SER A 108 10.93 -1.53 11.85
CA SER A 108 11.47 -0.67 12.92
C SER A 108 10.38 0.08 13.70
N GLU A 109 9.24 0.35 13.07
CA GLU A 109 8.08 1.01 13.65
C GLU A 109 7.02 0.02 14.19
N VAL A 110 7.19 -1.27 13.95
CA VAL A 110 6.20 -2.32 14.25
C VAL A 110 6.55 -2.95 15.58
N HIS A 111 5.58 -3.07 16.49
CA HIS A 111 5.82 -3.68 17.79
C HIS A 111 6.12 -5.19 17.69
N GLY A 112 5.50 -5.86 16.73
CA GLY A 112 5.78 -7.26 16.45
C GLY A 112 5.03 -7.79 15.23
N PHE A 113 5.45 -8.94 14.74
CA PHE A 113 4.79 -9.62 13.64
C PHE A 113 4.85 -11.13 13.80
N ASN A 114 3.88 -11.82 13.21
CA ASN A 114 3.86 -13.27 13.08
C ASN A 114 4.25 -13.64 11.66
N LEU A 115 5.41 -14.27 11.49
CA LEU A 115 5.89 -14.75 10.21
C LEU A 115 5.67 -16.25 10.08
N LYS A 116 5.03 -16.66 8.99
CA LYS A 116 4.94 -18.06 8.56
C LYS A 116 5.58 -18.19 7.18
N THR A 117 6.70 -18.91 7.12
CA THR A 117 7.35 -19.27 5.87
C THR A 117 6.92 -20.66 5.44
N VAL A 118 6.49 -20.78 4.19
CA VAL A 118 6.01 -22.03 3.62
C VAL A 118 6.86 -22.34 2.40
N LYS A 119 7.35 -23.58 2.32
CA LYS A 119 8.04 -24.08 1.13
C LYS A 119 6.98 -24.52 0.13
N PRO A 120 7.12 -24.26 -1.18
CA PRO A 120 6.15 -24.71 -2.17
C PRO A 120 5.94 -26.23 -2.11
N SER A 121 7.02 -26.99 -1.88
CA SER A 121 7.00 -28.44 -1.68
C SER A 121 6.29 -28.92 -0.40
N SER A 122 5.98 -28.05 0.56
CA SER A 122 5.34 -28.42 1.85
C SER A 122 3.90 -27.91 1.99
N GLN A 123 3.32 -27.28 0.95
CA GLN A 123 1.96 -26.73 1.01
C GLN A 123 0.87 -27.82 1.23
N GLU A 124 1.19 -29.09 0.99
CA GLU A 124 0.25 -30.21 1.09
C GLU A 124 0.08 -30.76 2.52
N GLN A 125 0.94 -30.38 3.48
CA GLN A 125 1.04 -31.10 4.74
C GLN A 125 0.35 -30.46 5.96
N GLU A 126 -0.31 -29.31 5.83
CA GLU A 126 -0.81 -28.55 6.99
C GLU A 126 -2.34 -28.37 7.03
N GLN A 127 -3.09 -29.34 6.49
CA GLN A 127 -4.54 -29.48 6.64
C GLN A 127 -4.98 -30.57 7.63
N GLN A 128 -4.08 -31.10 8.47
CA GLN A 128 -4.42 -32.08 9.52
C GLN A 128 -4.41 -31.46 10.91
#